data_AF-A0A5M6CST3-F1
#
_entry.id   AF-A0A5M6CST3-F1
#
_cell.length_a   1.000
_cell.length_b   1.000
_cell.length_c   1.000
_cell.angle_alpha   90.00
_cell.angle_beta   90.00
_cell.angle_gamma   90.00
#
_symmetry.space_group_name_H-M   'P 1'
#
loop_
_entity.id
_entity.type
_entity.pdbx_description
1 polymer ?
#
loop_
_entity_poly.entity_id
_entity_poly.type
_entity_poly.pdbx_seq_one_letter_code
_entity_poly.pdbx_strand_id
1 'polypeptide(L)'
;MKKRGKLDMVWLPIPDDIDILITHGPPKGVLDLTHDIESHAIVQVGCAALRRHVDERIQPRIHAFGHLHDEKGISNYGMFTRGTTQFINCACCDPAGKLKNNGFVVEV
;
A
#
# COMPACT_ATOMS: atom_id res chain seq x y z
N MET A 1 -13.55 8.76 7.40
CA MET A 1 -12.37 7.94 7.78
C MET A 1 -12.32 7.77 9.29
N LYS A 2 -11.91 6.60 9.82
CA LYS A 2 -11.70 6.42 11.26
C LYS A 2 -10.45 7.18 11.72
N LYS A 3 -10.41 7.63 12.98
CA LYS A 3 -9.21 8.25 13.59
C LYS A 3 -8.04 7.24 13.56
N ARG A 4 -6.82 7.73 13.31
CA ARG A 4 -5.60 6.88 13.18
C ARG A 4 -5.40 5.91 14.35
N GLY A 5 -5.63 6.38 15.58
CA GLY A 5 -5.53 5.54 16.80
C GLY A 5 -6.59 4.44 16.94
N LYS A 6 -7.58 4.37 16.03
CA LYS A 6 -8.63 3.34 16.01
C LYS A 6 -8.55 2.44 14.77
N LEU A 7 -7.48 2.56 13.98
CA LEU A 7 -7.33 1.77 12.74
C LEU A 7 -7.02 0.30 13.00
N ASP A 8 -6.46 -0.04 14.15
CA ASP A 8 -6.20 -1.43 14.54
C ASP A 8 -7.47 -2.30 14.44
N MET A 9 -8.56 -1.81 15.03
CA MET A 9 -9.88 -2.46 15.00
C MET A 9 -10.49 -2.61 13.60
N VAL A 10 -9.99 -1.89 12.59
CA VAL A 10 -10.45 -2.05 11.21
C VAL A 10 -9.93 -3.36 10.61
N TRP A 11 -8.73 -3.78 11.02
CA TRP A 11 -8.02 -4.89 10.42
C TRP A 11 -8.20 -6.20 11.18
N LEU A 12 -8.62 -6.15 12.46
CA LEU A 12 -8.91 -7.34 13.28
C LEU A 12 -9.85 -8.37 12.60
N PRO A 13 -10.90 -7.99 11.85
CA PRO A 13 -11.79 -8.97 11.23
C PRO A 13 -11.21 -9.74 10.05
N ILE A 14 -10.03 -9.35 9.53
CA ILE A 14 -9.38 -10.07 8.42
C ILE A 14 -8.90 -11.43 8.97
N PRO A 15 -9.18 -12.58 8.32
CA PRO A 15 -8.65 -13.88 8.73
C PRO A 15 -7.11 -13.95 8.68
N ASP A 16 -6.53 -14.86 9.46
CA ASP A 16 -5.06 -15.04 9.52
C ASP A 16 -4.52 -15.82 8.32
N ASP A 17 -5.36 -16.58 7.62
CA ASP A 17 -4.98 -17.62 6.64
C ASP A 17 -5.34 -17.25 5.19
N ILE A 18 -5.14 -15.98 4.82
CA ILE A 18 -5.41 -15.51 3.45
C ILE A 18 -4.15 -15.47 2.60
N ASP A 19 -4.25 -15.93 1.36
CA ASP A 19 -3.15 -15.83 0.39
C ASP A 19 -3.00 -14.42 -0.18
N ILE A 20 -4.12 -13.72 -0.40
CA ILE A 20 -4.16 -12.42 -1.06
C ILE A 20 -4.95 -11.43 -0.21
N LEU A 21 -4.28 -10.34 0.18
CA LEU A 21 -4.91 -9.18 0.80
C LEU A 21 -5.02 -8.05 -0.22
N ILE A 22 -6.21 -7.44 -0.32
CA ILE A 22 -6.42 -6.26 -1.18
C ILE A 22 -6.94 -5.11 -0.32
N THR A 23 -6.25 -3.96 -0.37
CA THR A 23 -6.68 -2.72 0.31
C THR A 23 -6.65 -1.54 -0.65
N HIS A 24 -7.41 -0.47 -0.38
CA HIS A 24 -7.32 0.72 -1.24
C HIS A 24 -5.96 1.42 -1.11
N GLY A 25 -5.53 1.68 0.12
CA GLY A 25 -4.27 2.37 0.41
C GLY A 25 -3.17 1.45 0.94
N PRO A 26 -1.91 1.91 0.92
CA PRO A 26 -0.73 1.11 1.26
C PRO A 26 -0.56 0.91 2.78
N PRO A 27 0.12 -0.19 3.20
CA PRO A 27 0.71 -0.27 4.52
C PRO A 27 1.88 0.73 4.64
N LYS A 28 2.17 1.19 5.85
CA LYS A 28 3.26 2.14 6.10
C LYS A 28 4.62 1.57 5.68
N GLY A 29 5.41 2.38 4.98
CA GLY A 29 6.78 2.07 4.57
C GLY A 29 6.91 1.10 3.39
N VAL A 30 5.86 0.99 2.58
CA VAL A 30 5.84 0.17 1.37
C VAL A 30 5.10 0.93 0.27
N LEU A 31 5.85 1.40 -0.74
CA LEU A 31 5.30 2.10 -1.91
C LEU A 31 4.31 3.23 -1.52
N ASP A 32 4.62 3.93 -0.43
CA ASP A 32 3.73 4.86 0.26
C ASP A 32 4.31 6.27 0.40
N LEU A 33 5.20 6.67 -0.51
CA LEU A 33 5.87 7.97 -0.47
C LEU A 33 5.02 9.04 -1.17
N THR A 34 5.06 10.26 -0.67
CA THR A 34 4.46 11.44 -1.32
C THR A 34 5.17 12.71 -0.84
N HIS A 35 4.93 13.83 -1.50
CA HIS A 35 5.37 15.12 -0.98
C HIS A 35 4.38 15.66 0.06
N ASP A 36 4.89 15.99 1.23
CA ASP A 36 4.12 16.73 2.24
C ASP A 36 3.67 18.09 1.67
N ILE A 37 2.43 18.47 1.95
CA ILE A 37 1.80 19.65 1.35
C ILE A 37 2.47 20.95 1.80
N GLU A 38 2.93 21.00 3.05
CA GLU A 38 3.48 22.23 3.65
C GLU A 38 5.00 22.30 3.50
N SER A 39 5.71 21.22 3.86
CA SER A 39 7.17 21.19 3.88
C SER A 39 7.80 20.76 2.56
N HIS A 40 7.01 20.19 1.65
CA HIS A 40 7.47 19.54 0.41
C HIS A 40 8.47 18.38 0.61
N ALA A 41 8.72 17.99 1.86
CA ALA A 41 9.57 16.85 2.18
C ALA A 41 8.92 15.56 1.69
N ILE A 42 9.75 14.59 1.31
CA ILE A 42 9.29 13.25 0.98
C ILE A 42 8.90 12.55 2.29
N VAL A 43 7.65 12.13 2.40
CA VAL A 43 7.09 11.49 3.58
C VAL A 43 6.40 10.18 3.23
N GLN A 44 6.41 9.23 4.17
CA GLN A 44 5.62 8.00 4.10
C GLN A 44 4.23 8.25 4.68
N VAL A 45 3.16 7.84 4.01
CA VAL A 45 1.77 8.11 4.47
C VAL A 45 0.91 6.88 4.68
N GLY A 46 1.44 5.68 4.45
CA GLY A 46 0.73 4.42 4.61
C GLY A 46 0.25 4.14 6.03
N CYS A 47 -0.64 3.16 6.17
CA CYS A 47 -1.24 2.80 7.45
C CYS A 47 -0.30 1.94 8.31
N ALA A 48 0.14 2.47 9.46
CA ALA A 48 1.01 1.74 10.39
C ALA A 48 0.31 0.54 11.05
N ALA A 49 -0.99 0.65 11.34
CA ALA A 49 -1.76 -0.47 11.88
C ALA A 49 -1.87 -1.61 10.85
N LEU A 50 -2.16 -1.28 9.58
CA LEU A 50 -2.18 -2.27 8.49
C LEU A 50 -0.83 -2.95 8.34
N ARG A 51 0.26 -2.17 8.34
CA ARG A 51 1.62 -2.70 8.26
C ARG A 51 1.90 -3.74 9.35
N ARG A 52 1.49 -3.45 10.59
CA ARG A 52 1.67 -4.38 11.72
C ARG A 52 0.91 -5.69 11.51
N HIS A 53 -0.36 -5.62 11.12
CA HIS A 53 -1.13 -6.84 10.86
C HIS A 53 -0.57 -7.66 9.71
N VAL A 54 -0.09 -7.02 8.65
CA VAL A 54 0.53 -7.72 7.52
C VAL A 54 1.83 -8.41 7.94
N ASP A 55 2.70 -7.72 8.66
CA ASP A 55 4.01 -8.27 9.04
C ASP A 55 3.90 -9.35 10.13
N GLU A 56 3.00 -9.18 11.10
CA GLU A 56 3.00 -9.95 12.35
C GLU A 56 1.90 -11.02 12.43
N ARG A 57 0.84 -10.92 11.63
CA ARG A 57 -0.34 -11.79 11.76
C ARG A 57 -0.77 -12.44 10.44
N ILE A 58 -1.13 -11.63 9.46
CA ILE A 58 -1.78 -12.09 8.23
C ILE A 58 -0.75 -12.70 7.27
N GLN A 59 0.42 -12.06 7.12
CA GLN A 59 1.54 -12.52 6.29
C GLN A 59 1.12 -13.11 4.92
N PRO A 60 0.27 -12.41 4.14
CA PRO A 60 -0.27 -12.94 2.90
C PRO A 60 0.85 -13.13 1.87
N ARG A 61 0.65 -14.03 0.90
CA ARG A 61 1.58 -14.18 -0.23
C ARG A 61 1.62 -12.91 -1.07
N ILE A 62 0.46 -12.28 -1.30
CA ILE A 62 0.32 -11.02 -2.04
C ILE A 62 -0.47 -10.00 -1.22
N HIS A 63 0.03 -8.77 -1.11
CA HIS A 63 -0.74 -7.61 -0.66
C HIS A 63 -0.82 -6.57 -1.77
N ALA A 64 -1.96 -6.49 -2.46
CA ALA A 64 -2.20 -5.52 -3.51
C ALA A 64 -2.95 -4.29 -2.99
N PHE A 65 -2.56 -3.11 -3.46
CA PHE A 65 -3.19 -1.84 -3.13
C PHE A 65 -2.98 -0.81 -4.23
N GLY A 66 -3.48 0.41 -4.02
CA GLY A 66 -3.27 1.53 -4.93
C GLY A 66 -3.14 2.85 -4.18
N HIS A 67 -3.97 3.82 -4.59
CA HIS A 67 -4.13 5.14 -3.97
C HIS A 67 -2.95 6.11 -4.18
N LEU A 68 -1.71 5.69 -3.90
CA LEU A 68 -0.55 6.56 -4.17
C LEU A 68 -0.02 6.33 -5.57
N HIS A 69 -0.10 7.38 -6.37
CA HIS A 69 0.42 7.45 -7.73
C HIS A 69 1.92 7.78 -7.71
N ASP A 70 2.58 7.60 -8.84
CA ASP A 70 3.92 8.15 -9.04
C ASP A 70 3.85 9.68 -9.03
N GLU A 71 4.83 10.30 -8.37
CA GLU A 71 5.00 11.75 -8.29
C GLU A 71 6.39 12.12 -8.81
N LYS A 72 6.68 13.42 -8.92
CA LYS A 72 7.98 13.88 -9.42
C LYS A 72 9.11 13.40 -8.49
N GLY A 73 9.92 12.46 -8.98
CA GLY A 73 11.03 11.89 -8.21
C GLY A 73 10.62 10.80 -7.22
N ILE A 74 9.36 10.34 -7.26
CA ILE A 74 8.83 9.26 -6.44
C ILE A 74 8.22 8.20 -7.35
N SER A 75 8.70 6.96 -7.22
CA SER A 75 8.09 5.78 -7.85
C SER A 75 7.37 4.98 -6.77
N ASN A 76 6.04 4.98 -6.80
CA ASN A 76 5.17 4.17 -5.95
C ASN A 76 4.54 3.02 -6.72
N TYR A 77 4.21 3.17 -8.00
CA TYR A 77 3.75 2.07 -8.83
C TYR A 77 4.84 1.01 -8.94
N GLY A 78 4.51 -0.26 -8.69
CA GLY A 78 5.52 -1.31 -8.68
C GLY A 78 5.19 -2.51 -7.82
N MET A 79 6.13 -3.45 -7.85
CA MET A 79 6.19 -4.60 -6.96
C MET A 79 7.37 -4.44 -6.01
N PHE A 80 7.16 -4.78 -4.74
CA PHE A 80 8.19 -4.79 -3.71
C PHE A 80 7.99 -6.01 -2.82
N THR A 81 9.03 -6.81 -2.60
CA THR A 81 8.95 -7.98 -1.73
C THR A 81 9.62 -7.69 -0.40
N ARG A 82 8.95 -8.05 0.70
CA ARG A 82 9.51 -8.02 2.06
C ARG A 82 9.09 -9.28 2.79
N GLY A 83 10.08 -10.03 3.27
CA GLY A 83 9.82 -11.37 3.83
C GLY A 83 9.20 -12.26 2.76
N THR A 84 8.10 -12.92 3.09
CA THR A 84 7.33 -13.80 2.19
C THR A 84 6.24 -13.08 1.40
N THR A 85 5.94 -11.82 1.73
CA THR A 85 4.86 -11.06 1.11
C THR A 85 5.37 -10.23 -0.07
N GLN A 86 4.73 -10.39 -1.22
CA GLN A 86 4.87 -9.49 -2.37
C GLN A 86 3.82 -8.37 -2.26
N PHE A 87 4.29 -7.14 -2.17
CA PHE A 87 3.46 -5.95 -2.15
C PHE A 87 3.37 -5.37 -3.55
N ILE A 88 2.17 -4.98 -3.97
CA ILE A 88 1.91 -4.49 -5.33
C ILE A 88 1.09 -3.22 -5.26
N ASN A 89 1.67 -2.09 -5.68
CA ASN A 89 0.91 -0.87 -5.89
C ASN A 89 0.43 -0.81 -7.34
N CYS A 90 -0.87 -1.05 -7.53
CA CYS A 90 -1.57 -1.11 -8.80
C CYS A 90 -2.11 0.25 -9.27
N ALA A 91 -1.57 1.38 -8.81
CA ALA A 91 -1.99 2.70 -9.27
C ALA A 91 -1.64 2.91 -10.77
N CYS A 92 -2.66 2.92 -11.63
CA CYS A 92 -2.46 3.00 -13.08
C CYS A 92 -2.34 4.43 -13.65
N CYS A 93 -2.91 5.42 -12.96
CA CYS A 93 -2.92 6.81 -13.43
C CYS A 93 -1.81 7.64 -12.78
N ASP A 94 -1.55 8.83 -13.32
CA ASP A 94 -0.88 9.90 -12.60
C ASP A 94 -1.88 10.72 -11.75
N PRO A 95 -1.43 11.67 -10.91
CA PRO A 95 -2.34 12.54 -10.14
C PRO A 95 -3.27 13.41 -11.00
N ALA A 96 -3.00 13.57 -12.30
CA ALA A 96 -3.89 14.26 -13.25
C ALA A 96 -4.92 13.30 -13.90
N GLY A 97 -4.97 12.04 -13.46
CA GLY A 97 -5.91 11.02 -13.95
C GLY A 97 -5.52 10.42 -15.30
N LYS A 98 -4.33 10.70 -15.83
CA LYS A 98 -3.89 10.12 -17.10
C LYS A 98 -3.31 8.73 -16.86
N LEU A 99 -3.74 7.75 -17.67
CA LEU A 99 -3.19 6.39 -17.64
C LEU A 99 -1.68 6.40 -17.93
N LYS A 100 -0.89 5.72 -17.10
CA LYS A 100 0.59 5.60 -17.21
C LYS A 100 1.07 4.16 -17.34
N ASN A 101 0.30 3.21 -16.83
CA ASN A 101 0.60 1.78 -16.93
C ASN A 101 -0.72 0.99 -17.03
N ASN A 102 -0.62 -0.31 -17.30
CA ASN A 102 -1.76 -1.19 -17.51
C ASN A 102 -1.99 -2.16 -16.33
N GLY A 103 -1.42 -1.86 -15.16
CA GLY A 103 -1.43 -2.75 -14.01
C GLY A 103 -0.50 -3.97 -14.16
N PHE A 104 -0.75 -4.98 -13.33
CA PHE A 104 0.07 -6.19 -13.23
C PHE A 104 -0.75 -7.44 -13.51
N VAL A 105 -0.14 -8.40 -14.20
CA VAL A 105 -0.57 -9.79 -14.21
C VAL A 105 0.32 -10.53 -13.22
N VAL A 106 -0.28 -11.31 -12.32
CA VAL A 106 0.43 -12.05 -11.29
C VAL A 106 0.04 -13.53 -11.34
N GLU A 107 1.02 -14.39 -11.09
CA GLU A 107 0.81 -15.82 -10.91
C GLU A 107 0.70 -16.12 -9.40
N VAL A 108 -0.23 -16.99 -9.03
CA VAL A 108 -0.55 -17.32 -7.63
C VAL A 108 -0.51 -18.83 -7.41
#